data_AF-A0A348TS91-F1
#
_entry.id   AF-A0A348TS91-F1
#
_cell.length_a   1.000
_cell.length_b   1.000
_cell.length_c   1.000
_cell.angle_alpha   90.00
_cell.angle_beta   90.00
_cell.angle_gamma   90.00
#
_symmetry.space_group_name_H-M   'P 1'
#
loop_
_entity.id
_entity.type
_entity.pdbx_description
1 polymer ?
#
loop_
_entity_poly.entity_id
_entity_poly.type
_entity_poly.pdbx_seq_one_letter_code
_entity_poly.pdbx_strand_id
1 'polypeptide(L)'
;MEIPSHWDEKYVITFLYISISVSDSIVTSKETTVLNNNLDKLLREYFHLSELEKEKIISEVLSFKIVKEEERREAIKLMSEKVNLDMQTYLYMVDRLNEIIHSDKYVAIEEHSLMYYIRLMFNKNYPQR
;
A
#
# COMPACT_ATOMS: atom_id res chain seq x y z
N MET A 1 -0.49 -18.87 -2.00
CA MET A 1 -0.65 -17.64 -2.79
C MET A 1 0.70 -17.30 -3.40
N GLU A 2 0.76 -16.86 -4.65
CA GLU A 2 2.01 -16.53 -5.33
C GLU A 2 1.97 -15.06 -5.75
N ILE A 3 3.00 -14.29 -5.37
CA ILE A 3 3.14 -12.89 -5.78
C ILE A 3 3.71 -12.87 -7.20
N PRO A 4 3.11 -12.12 -8.16
CA PRO A 4 3.62 -12.08 -9.52
C PRO A 4 5.09 -11.68 -9.56
N SER A 5 5.90 -12.41 -10.33
CA SER A 5 7.36 -12.30 -10.30
C SER A 5 7.87 -10.93 -10.76
N HIS A 6 7.14 -10.23 -11.63
CA HIS A 6 7.50 -8.90 -12.11
C HIS A 6 7.10 -7.75 -11.18
N TRP A 7 6.39 -8.00 -10.08
CA TRP A 7 6.04 -6.95 -9.12
C TRP A 7 7.28 -6.44 -8.40
N ASP A 8 7.67 -5.22 -8.70
CA ASP A 8 8.73 -4.46 -8.03
C ASP A 8 8.13 -3.37 -7.11
N GLU A 9 8.94 -2.41 -6.68
CA GLU A 9 8.58 -1.40 -5.67
C GLU A 9 7.28 -0.66 -5.96
N LYS A 10 7.08 -0.20 -7.20
CA LYS A 10 5.87 0.53 -7.60
C LYS A 10 4.60 -0.31 -7.49
N TYR A 11 4.67 -1.59 -7.82
CA TYR A 11 3.54 -2.52 -7.66
C TYR A 11 3.26 -2.79 -6.19
N VAL A 12 4.31 -3.04 -5.41
CA VAL A 12 4.19 -3.32 -3.97
C VAL A 12 3.60 -2.11 -3.24
N ILE A 13 4.13 -0.91 -3.45
CA ILE A 13 3.62 0.29 -2.76
C ILE A 13 2.18 0.59 -3.17
N THR A 14 1.84 0.44 -4.46
CA THR A 14 0.46 0.56 -4.96
C THR A 14 -0.46 -0.43 -4.25
N PHE A 15 -0.04 -1.68 -4.15
CA PHE A 15 -0.77 -2.72 -3.44
C PHE A 15 -1.00 -2.36 -1.96
N LEU A 16 0.01 -1.81 -1.28
CA LEU A 16 -0.11 -1.39 0.11
C LEU A 16 -1.11 -0.24 0.29
N TYR A 17 -1.10 0.76 -0.60
CA TYR A 17 -2.03 1.88 -0.55
C TYR A 17 -3.47 1.42 -0.75
N ILE A 18 -3.72 0.54 -1.72
CA ILE A 18 -5.06 -0.01 -1.95
C ILE A 18 -5.47 -0.91 -0.78
N SER A 19 -4.55 -1.75 -0.29
CA SER A 19 -4.81 -2.71 0.79
C SER A 19 -5.21 -2.05 2.09
N ILE A 20 -4.61 -0.90 2.43
CA ILE A 20 -4.97 -0.17 3.64
C ILE A 20 -6.36 0.43 3.50
N SER A 21 -6.67 1.00 2.34
CA SER A 21 -7.95 1.63 2.11
C SER A 21 -9.15 0.70 2.11
N VAL A 22 -8.96 -0.54 1.67
CA VAL A 22 -10.04 -1.54 1.67
C VAL A 22 -10.06 -2.39 2.94
N SER A 23 -9.32 -1.99 3.98
CA SER A 23 -9.05 -2.87 5.11
C SER A 23 -10.21 -3.02 6.08
N ASP A 24 -10.99 -1.96 6.29
CA ASP A 24 -12.14 -1.90 7.19
C ASP A 24 -13.49 -2.15 6.48
N SER A 25 -13.45 -2.50 5.19
CA SER A 25 -14.60 -2.70 4.30
C SER A 25 -15.51 -1.47 4.06
N ILE A 26 -15.15 -0.28 4.58
CA ILE A 26 -15.92 0.96 4.43
C ILE A 26 -15.03 2.03 3.79
N VAL A 27 -14.99 2.05 2.45
CA VAL A 27 -14.23 3.09 1.74
C VAL A 27 -15.10 4.34 1.53
N THR A 28 -14.71 5.45 2.13
CA THR A 28 -15.45 6.72 1.95
C THR A 28 -15.05 7.42 0.65
N SER A 29 -15.89 8.37 0.19
CA SER A 29 -15.56 9.19 -1.00
C SER A 29 -14.33 10.09 -0.77
N LYS A 30 -14.14 10.55 0.48
CA LYS A 30 -12.99 11.35 0.87
C LYS A 30 -11.72 10.52 0.82
N GLU A 31 -11.76 9.34 1.42
CA GLU A 31 -10.64 8.41 1.41
C GLU A 31 -10.29 7.96 -0.02
N THR A 32 -11.30 7.65 -0.84
CA THR A 32 -11.11 7.34 -2.28
C THR A 32 -10.37 8.47 -3.00
N THR A 33 -10.72 9.72 -2.71
CA THR A 33 -10.06 10.89 -3.31
C THR A 33 -8.60 10.99 -2.85
N VAL A 34 -8.34 10.78 -1.56
CA VAL A 34 -6.97 10.82 -1.01
C VAL A 34 -6.13 9.66 -1.53
N LEU A 35 -6.68 8.44 -1.63
CA LEU A 35 -6.04 7.29 -2.23
C LEU A 35 -5.65 7.57 -3.68
N ASN A 36 -6.59 8.05 -4.51
CA ASN A 36 -6.32 8.34 -5.92
C ASN A 36 -5.25 9.41 -6.10
N ASN A 37 -5.27 10.46 -5.28
CA ASN A 37 -4.23 11.49 -5.30
C ASN A 37 -2.86 10.91 -4.89
N ASN A 38 -2.82 10.02 -3.91
CA ASN A 38 -1.58 9.38 -3.48
C ASN A 38 -1.04 8.37 -4.50
N LEU A 39 -1.91 7.63 -5.18
CA LEU A 39 -1.54 6.76 -6.30
C LEU A 39 -1.01 7.57 -7.48
N ASP A 40 -1.63 8.71 -7.79
CA ASP A 40 -1.15 9.60 -8.86
C ASP A 40 0.24 10.15 -8.54
N LYS A 41 0.43 10.70 -7.34
CA LYS A 41 1.75 11.18 -6.88
C LYS A 41 2.81 10.09 -6.88
N LEU A 42 2.48 8.90 -6.37
CA LEU A 42 3.39 7.75 -6.38
C LEU A 42 3.80 7.37 -7.81
N LEU A 43 2.84 7.12 -8.68
CA LEU A 43 3.12 6.51 -9.97
C LEU A 43 3.64 7.52 -11.00
N ARG A 44 3.12 8.75 -11.00
CA ARG A 44 3.52 9.78 -11.97
C ARG A 44 4.62 10.69 -11.47
N GLU A 45 4.56 11.13 -10.22
CA GLU A 45 5.54 12.10 -9.72
C GLU A 45 6.77 11.41 -9.15
N TYR A 46 6.61 10.34 -8.36
CA TYR A 46 7.73 9.62 -7.74
C TYR A 46 8.41 8.63 -8.69
N PHE A 47 7.64 7.81 -9.41
CA PHE A 47 8.17 6.82 -10.36
C PHE A 47 8.20 7.27 -11.83
N HIS A 48 7.73 8.49 -12.13
CA HIS A 48 7.78 9.08 -13.47
C HIS A 48 7.13 8.25 -14.58
N LEU A 49 6.05 7.52 -14.26
CA LEU A 49 5.34 6.68 -15.22
C LEU A 49 4.37 7.47 -16.09
N SER A 50 4.13 6.97 -17.31
CA SER A 50 3.05 7.44 -18.16
C SER A 50 1.67 7.07 -17.59
N GLU A 51 0.61 7.75 -18.05
CA GLU A 51 -0.77 7.41 -17.66
C GLU A 51 -1.11 5.96 -18.00
N LEU A 52 -0.65 5.46 -19.16
CA LEU A 52 -0.88 4.07 -19.57
C LEU A 52 -0.23 3.07 -18.62
N GLU A 53 1.00 3.33 -18.17
CA GLU A 53 1.71 2.47 -17.22
C GLU A 53 1.07 2.51 -15.83
N LYS A 54 0.66 3.70 -15.37
CA LYS A 54 -0.09 3.88 -14.12
C LYS A 54 -1.39 3.07 -14.14
N GLU A 55 -2.21 3.23 -15.18
CA GLU A 55 -3.47 2.49 -15.31
C GLU A 55 -3.25 0.98 -15.33
N LYS A 56 -2.21 0.52 -16.04
CA LYS A 56 -1.83 -0.89 -16.08
C LYS A 56 -1.49 -1.42 -14.69
N ILE A 57 -0.66 -0.72 -13.92
CA ILE A 57 -0.28 -1.14 -12.57
C ILE A 57 -1.50 -1.19 -11.65
N ILE A 58 -2.32 -0.14 -11.63
CA ILE A 58 -3.51 -0.08 -10.78
C ILE A 58 -4.48 -1.22 -11.15
N SER A 59 -4.74 -1.42 -12.44
CA SER A 59 -5.62 -2.49 -12.91
C SER A 59 -5.11 -3.87 -12.50
N GLU A 60 -3.81 -4.11 -12.62
CA GLU A 60 -3.19 -5.37 -12.26
C GLU A 60 -3.25 -5.63 -10.75
N VAL A 61 -2.93 -4.62 -9.94
CA VAL A 61 -3.02 -4.70 -8.49
C VAL A 61 -4.46 -4.96 -8.03
N LEU A 62 -5.45 -4.27 -8.61
CA LEU A 62 -6.87 -4.51 -8.31
C LEU A 62 -7.35 -5.91 -8.75
N SER A 63 -6.72 -6.50 -9.77
CA SER A 63 -7.01 -7.86 -10.21
C SER A 63 -6.46 -8.93 -9.25
N PHE A 64 -5.49 -8.57 -8.41
CA PHE A 64 -4.94 -9.42 -7.36
C PHE A 64 -5.92 -9.51 -6.19
N LYS A 65 -6.96 -10.36 -6.36
CA LYS A 65 -8.05 -10.51 -5.41
C LYS A 65 -7.56 -11.07 -4.07
N ILE A 66 -7.58 -10.22 -3.05
CA ILE A 66 -7.42 -10.63 -1.66
C ILE A 66 -8.73 -10.36 -0.94
N VAL A 67 -9.37 -11.42 -0.45
CA VAL A 67 -10.69 -11.36 0.16
C VAL A 67 -10.59 -11.41 1.69
N LYS A 68 -9.56 -12.08 2.23
CA LYS A 68 -9.39 -12.26 3.67
C LYS A 68 -8.20 -11.47 4.21
N GLU A 69 -8.28 -11.09 5.48
CA GLU A 69 -7.22 -10.34 6.14
C GLU A 69 -5.93 -11.18 6.29
N GLU A 70 -6.04 -12.49 6.53
CA GLU A 70 -4.88 -13.37 6.64
C GLU A 70 -4.14 -13.49 5.32
N GLU A 71 -4.87 -13.58 4.21
CA GLU A 71 -4.30 -13.55 2.86
C GLU A 71 -3.60 -12.22 2.58
N ARG A 72 -4.20 -11.10 3.04
CA ARG A 72 -3.59 -9.77 2.92
C ARG A 72 -2.26 -9.69 3.66
N ARG A 73 -2.22 -10.13 4.91
CA ARG A 73 -1.01 -10.10 5.74
C ARG A 73 0.07 -11.00 5.16
N GLU A 74 -0.28 -12.20 4.71
CA GLU A 74 0.69 -13.09 4.05
C GLU A 74 1.25 -12.48 2.75
N ALA A 75 0.42 -11.79 1.95
CA ALA A 75 0.88 -11.11 0.75
C ALA A 75 1.89 -10.01 1.07
N ILE A 76 1.58 -9.18 2.07
CA ILE A 76 2.47 -8.10 2.53
C ILE A 76 3.80 -8.67 3.00
N LYS A 77 3.79 -9.77 3.77
CA LYS A 77 5.01 -10.45 4.21
C LYS A 77 5.85 -10.92 3.02
N LEU A 78 5.25 -11.67 2.09
CA LEU A 78 5.96 -12.17 0.91
C LEU A 78 6.52 -11.03 0.04
N MET A 79 5.79 -9.94 -0.11
CA MET A 79 6.26 -8.75 -0.83
C MET A 79 7.44 -8.07 -0.12
N SER A 80 7.42 -7.99 1.22
CA SER A 80 8.53 -7.42 2.00
C SER A 80 9.81 -8.25 1.97
N GLU A 81 9.69 -9.55 1.74
CA GLU A 81 10.84 -10.44 1.53
C GLU A 81 11.40 -10.32 0.10
N LYS A 82 10.53 -10.01 -0.86
CA LYS A 82 10.87 -9.87 -2.28
C LYS A 82 11.47 -8.52 -2.62
N VAL A 83 10.98 -7.44 -2.03
CA VAL A 83 11.32 -6.06 -2.37
C VAL A 83 11.99 -5.38 -1.18
N ASN A 84 13.21 -4.90 -1.38
CA ASN A 84 13.94 -4.14 -0.39
C ASN A 84 13.84 -2.64 -0.69
N LEU A 85 12.99 -1.93 0.04
CA LEU A 85 12.86 -0.48 -0.09
C LEU A 85 14.05 0.21 0.55
N ASP A 86 14.65 1.16 -0.17
CA ASP A 86 15.57 2.10 0.48
C ASP A 86 14.82 2.95 1.53
N MET A 87 15.56 3.58 2.45
CA MET A 87 14.96 4.33 3.55
C MET A 87 14.13 5.53 3.07
N GLN A 88 14.50 6.19 1.97
CA GLN A 88 13.77 7.33 1.43
C GLN A 88 12.42 6.86 0.86
N THR A 89 12.42 5.79 0.07
CA THR A 89 11.22 5.19 -0.50
C THR A 89 10.30 4.63 0.59
N TYR A 90 10.87 4.00 1.63
CA TYR A 90 10.11 3.55 2.80
C TYR A 90 9.44 4.73 3.53
N LEU A 91 10.18 5.80 3.83
CA LEU A 91 9.63 6.97 4.51
C LEU A 91 8.54 7.65 3.69
N TYR A 92 8.75 7.78 2.37
CA TYR A 92 7.74 8.29 1.45
C TYR A 92 6.46 7.43 1.52
N MET A 93 6.59 6.11 1.36
CA MET A 93 5.47 5.18 1.45
C MET A 93 4.69 5.32 2.77
N VAL A 94 5.39 5.35 3.92
CA VAL A 94 4.75 5.43 5.23
C VAL A 94 4.02 6.76 5.42
N ASP A 95 4.59 7.86 4.96
CA ASP A 95 3.98 9.19 5.04
C ASP A 95 2.66 9.24 4.24
N ARG A 96 2.67 8.70 3.01
CA ARG A 96 1.47 8.62 2.18
C ARG A 96 0.41 7.68 2.74
N LEU A 97 0.81 6.52 3.28
CA LEU A 97 -0.12 5.63 4.00
C LEU A 97 -0.76 6.35 5.20
N ASN A 98 -0.01 7.19 5.92
CA ASN A 98 -0.57 7.97 7.04
C ASN A 98 -1.62 8.97 6.56
N GLU A 99 -1.37 9.64 5.43
CA GLU A 99 -2.36 10.55 4.84
C GLU A 99 -3.64 9.82 4.44
N ILE A 100 -3.54 8.59 3.90
CA ILE A 100 -4.70 7.78 3.52
C ILE A 100 -5.55 7.43 4.75
N ILE A 101 -4.97 6.82 5.79
CA ILE A 101 -5.74 6.37 6.96
C ILE A 101 -6.30 7.54 7.79
N HIS A 102 -5.63 8.69 7.80
CA HIS A 102 -6.13 9.89 8.50
C HIS A 102 -6.97 10.79 7.60
N SER A 103 -7.32 10.33 6.39
CA SER A 103 -8.21 11.08 5.52
C SER A 103 -9.60 11.20 6.14
N ASP A 104 -10.05 10.18 6.87
CA ASP A 104 -11.30 10.19 7.61
C ASP A 104 -11.16 10.72 9.03
N LYS A 105 -12.31 11.05 9.63
CA LYS A 105 -12.37 11.66 10.98
C LYS A 105 -11.86 10.70 12.05
N TYR A 106 -12.01 9.40 11.83
CA TYR A 106 -11.57 8.33 12.71
C TYR A 106 -10.80 7.31 11.88
N VAL A 107 -9.74 6.76 12.46
CA VAL A 107 -8.98 5.66 11.88
C VAL A 107 -9.56 4.35 12.40
N ALA A 108 -9.91 3.42 11.52
CA ALA A 108 -10.41 2.11 11.91
C ALA A 108 -9.29 1.27 12.57
N ILE A 109 -9.68 0.34 13.44
CA ILE A 109 -8.71 -0.54 14.13
C ILE A 109 -7.97 -1.40 13.10
N GLU A 110 -8.67 -1.83 12.06
CA GLU A 110 -8.21 -2.62 10.93
C GLU A 110 -7.11 -1.88 10.16
N GLU A 111 -7.34 -0.61 9.80
CA GLU A 111 -6.36 0.24 9.12
C GLU A 111 -5.12 0.49 9.97
N HIS A 112 -5.32 0.81 11.26
CA HIS A 112 -4.23 1.04 12.19
C HIS A 112 -3.38 -0.23 12.41
N SER A 113 -4.04 -1.37 12.58
CA SER A 113 -3.40 -2.68 12.74
C SER A 113 -2.61 -3.08 11.49
N LEU A 114 -3.16 -2.81 10.31
CA LEU A 114 -2.51 -3.08 9.03
C LEU A 114 -1.32 -2.14 8.78
N MET A 115 -1.46 -0.85 9.08
CA MET A 115 -0.35 0.12 9.05
C MET A 115 0.82 -0.36 9.90
N TYR A 116 0.54 -0.77 11.14
CA TYR A 116 1.58 -1.27 12.05
C TYR A 116 2.27 -2.50 11.47
N TYR A 117 1.49 -3.43 10.91
CA TYR A 117 2.02 -4.64 10.28
C TYR A 117 2.92 -4.32 9.08
N ILE A 118 2.51 -3.40 8.20
CA ILE A 118 3.32 -2.95 7.05
C ILE A 118 4.67 -2.39 7.52
N ARG A 119 4.66 -1.52 8.55
CA ARG A 119 5.89 -0.95 9.11
C ARG A 119 6.83 -2.01 9.66
N LEU A 120 6.28 -3.01 10.37
CA LEU A 120 7.07 -4.12 10.92
C LEU A 120 7.74 -4.96 9.82
N MET A 121 7.03 -5.21 8.72
CA MET A 121 7.55 -6.04 7.62
C MET A 121 8.61 -5.31 6.79
N PHE A 122 8.37 -4.03 6.45
CA PHE A 122 9.27 -3.26 5.57
C PHE A 122 10.39 -2.51 6.29
N ASN A 123 10.25 -2.24 7.59
CA ASN A 123 11.33 -1.67 8.40
C ASN A 123 11.63 -2.57 9.60
N LYS A 124 12.58 -3.47 9.40
CA LYS A 124 13.07 -4.43 10.40
C LYS A 124 13.71 -3.77 11.65
N ASN A 125 13.97 -2.45 11.59
CA ASN A 125 14.52 -1.66 12.69
C ASN A 125 13.46 -0.82 13.42
N TYR A 126 12.17 -1.03 13.18
CA TYR A 126 11.13 -0.37 13.97
C TYR A 126 11.34 -0.74 15.45
N PRO A 127 11.62 0.23 16.34
CA PRO A 127 11.79 -0.09 17.75
C PRO A 127 10.46 -0.68 18.24
N GLN A 128 10.48 -1.97 18.59
CA GLN A 128 9.42 -2.59 19.37
C GLN A 128 9.41 -1.83 20.70
N ARG A 129 8.52 -0.85 20.82
CA ARG A 129 8.24 -0.20 22.09
C ARG A 129 7.34 -1.10 22.91
#